data_AF-A0A6I9V6Z4-F1
#
_entry.id   AF-A0A6I9V6Z4-F1
#
_cell.length_a   1.000
_cell.length_b   1.000
_cell.length_c   1.000
_cell.angle_alpha   90.00
_cell.angle_beta   90.00
_cell.angle_gamma   90.00
#
_symmetry.space_group_name_H-M   'P 1'
#
loop_
_entity.id
_entity.type
_entity.pdbx_description
1 polymer ?
#
loop_
_entity_poly.entity_id
_entity_poly.type
_entity_poly.pdbx_seq_one_letter_code
_entity_poly.pdbx_strand_id
1 'polypeptide(L)'
;MSATSNMEQPSNHCEAHLLAATTEIEALKQALLEKHSQIVAMETACIQETERQVELEDSVIAWQDKYDRLYESHKRVQKVNQSLEDKLLKLVDRNTGERAQLTSDVATLSVRLAQANFNIAKLQREIERYKSDINLAIQLLQCKPDSFMPQKVSSLPIDIQSKVSAYMRLETNSHSDSEGSTSGVGTATTASYKVLPASDSPPPTACPFPPTAMVYSMRGLGKC
;
A
#
# COMPACT_ATOMS: atom_id res chain seq x y z
N MET A 1 -55.87 -49.47 -124.90
CA MET A 1 -55.97 -48.00 -124.80
C MET A 1 -56.87 -47.72 -123.62
N SER A 2 -56.52 -47.04 -122.53
CA SER A 2 -55.37 -46.21 -122.20
C SER A 2 -55.26 -46.17 -120.66
N ALA A 3 -54.06 -46.41 -120.14
CA ALA A 3 -53.23 -45.42 -119.45
C ALA A 3 -53.60 -45.21 -117.97
N THR A 4 -53.00 -46.06 -117.15
CA THR A 4 -52.53 -45.73 -115.81
C THR A 4 -51.66 -44.46 -115.86
N SER A 5 -52.02 -43.42 -115.10
CA SER A 5 -51.14 -42.28 -114.83
C SER A 5 -50.95 -42.13 -113.34
N ASN A 6 -49.88 -42.76 -112.88
CA ASN A 6 -49.20 -42.51 -111.62
C ASN A 6 -48.33 -41.26 -111.83
N MET A 7 -48.56 -40.14 -111.14
CA MET A 7 -47.56 -39.08 -110.83
C MET A 7 -48.25 -37.83 -110.27
N GLU A 8 -47.95 -37.48 -109.01
CA GLU A 8 -47.53 -36.16 -108.53
C GLU A 8 -47.66 -36.07 -106.99
N GLN A 9 -46.60 -36.47 -106.28
CA GLN A 9 -46.30 -35.95 -104.95
C GLN A 9 -44.93 -35.25 -105.00
N PRO A 10 -44.90 -33.91 -105.12
CA PRO A 10 -43.77 -33.16 -104.55
C PRO A 10 -44.13 -31.84 -103.82
N SER A 11 -45.39 -31.36 -103.82
CA SER A 11 -45.72 -30.02 -103.30
C SER A 11 -45.90 -29.94 -101.77
N ASN A 12 -46.56 -30.93 -101.16
CA ASN A 12 -46.85 -30.91 -99.72
C ASN A 12 -45.61 -31.10 -98.82
N HIS A 13 -44.53 -31.65 -99.38
CA HIS A 13 -43.31 -31.93 -98.61
C HIS A 13 -42.50 -30.65 -98.35
N CYS A 14 -42.43 -29.74 -99.33
CA CYS A 14 -41.70 -28.47 -99.21
C CYS A 14 -42.36 -27.51 -98.20
N GLU A 15 -43.69 -27.41 -98.21
CA GLU A 15 -44.45 -26.55 -97.29
C GLU A 15 -44.41 -27.08 -95.85
N ALA A 16 -44.51 -28.40 -95.66
CA ALA A 16 -44.32 -29.03 -94.34
C ALA A 16 -42.91 -28.81 -93.79
N HIS A 17 -41.88 -28.86 -94.65
CA HIS A 17 -40.49 -28.56 -94.26
C HIS A 17 -40.30 -27.10 -93.87
N LEU A 18 -40.93 -26.16 -94.59
CA LEU A 18 -40.86 -24.74 -94.28
C LEU A 18 -41.53 -24.43 -92.93
N LEU A 19 -42.70 -25.04 -92.67
CA LEU A 19 -43.44 -24.88 -91.41
C LEU A 19 -42.71 -25.51 -90.22
N ALA A 20 -42.05 -26.66 -90.43
CA ALA A 20 -41.17 -27.26 -89.43
C ALA A 20 -39.97 -26.34 -89.11
N ALA A 21 -39.34 -25.73 -90.12
CA ALA A 21 -38.25 -24.81 -89.92
C ALA A 21 -38.68 -23.53 -89.19
N THR A 22 -39.85 -22.96 -89.49
CA THR A 22 -40.36 -21.76 -88.80
C THR A 22 -40.69 -22.04 -87.33
N THR A 23 -41.31 -23.19 -87.04
CA THR A 23 -41.61 -23.59 -85.65
C THR A 23 -40.34 -23.85 -84.85
N GLU A 24 -39.32 -24.46 -85.47
CA GLU A 24 -38.00 -24.63 -84.86
C GLU A 24 -37.30 -23.29 -84.59
N ILE A 25 -37.35 -22.34 -85.54
CA ILE A 25 -36.80 -20.99 -85.35
C ILE A 25 -37.50 -20.26 -84.18
N GLU A 26 -38.82 -20.37 -84.07
CA GLU A 26 -39.57 -19.77 -82.97
C GLU A 26 -39.21 -20.41 -81.62
N ALA A 27 -39.09 -21.74 -81.57
CA ALA A 27 -38.65 -22.45 -80.37
C ALA A 27 -37.22 -22.04 -79.96
N LEU A 28 -36.30 -21.91 -80.92
CA LEU A 28 -34.93 -21.46 -80.65
C LEU A 28 -34.88 -20.00 -80.17
N LYS A 29 -35.70 -19.11 -80.72
CA LYS A 29 -35.83 -17.72 -80.24
C LYS A 29 -36.33 -17.67 -78.81
N GLN A 30 -37.35 -18.45 -78.47
CA GLN A 30 -37.89 -18.53 -77.12
C GLN A 30 -36.84 -19.07 -76.13
N ALA A 31 -36.15 -20.16 -76.49
CA ALA A 31 -35.06 -20.72 -75.69
C ALA A 31 -33.91 -19.72 -75.50
N LEU A 32 -33.56 -18.95 -76.54
CA LEU A 32 -32.54 -17.90 -76.45
C LEU A 32 -32.96 -16.78 -75.49
N LEU A 33 -34.21 -16.35 -75.53
CA LEU A 33 -34.74 -15.34 -74.61
C LEU A 33 -34.73 -15.82 -73.15
N GLU A 34 -35.13 -17.07 -72.91
CA GLU A 34 -35.07 -17.69 -71.58
C GLU A 34 -33.63 -17.76 -71.07
N LYS A 35 -32.69 -18.17 -71.92
CA LYS A 35 -31.26 -18.20 -71.56
C LYS A 35 -30.72 -16.80 -71.31
N HIS A 36 -31.11 -15.80 -72.08
CA HIS A 36 -30.71 -14.42 -71.86
C HIS A 36 -31.24 -13.88 -70.52
N SER A 37 -32.51 -14.15 -70.20
CA SER A 37 -33.09 -13.80 -68.90
C SER A 37 -32.37 -14.50 -67.74
N GLN A 38 -32.01 -15.77 -67.90
CA GLN A 38 -31.25 -16.52 -66.91
C GLN A 38 -29.84 -15.94 -66.69
N ILE A 39 -29.16 -15.52 -67.76
CA ILE A 39 -27.85 -14.87 -67.68
C ILE A 39 -27.95 -13.56 -66.90
N VAL A 40 -28.90 -12.69 -67.23
CA VAL A 40 -29.08 -11.40 -66.53
C VAL A 40 -29.40 -11.60 -65.05
N ALA A 41 -30.21 -12.61 -64.71
CA ALA A 41 -30.49 -12.94 -63.31
C ALA A 41 -29.23 -13.39 -62.55
N MET A 42 -28.39 -14.21 -63.20
CA MET A 42 -27.13 -14.68 -62.63
C MET A 42 -26.11 -13.54 -62.50
N GLU A 43 -26.02 -12.63 -63.48
CA GLU A 43 -25.18 -11.43 -63.42
C GLU A 43 -25.60 -10.52 -62.27
N THR A 44 -26.90 -10.29 -62.10
CA THR A 44 -27.44 -9.49 -60.98
C THR A 44 -27.11 -10.13 -59.63
N ALA A 45 -27.28 -11.45 -59.50
CA ALA A 45 -26.92 -12.17 -58.28
C ALA A 45 -25.40 -12.10 -57.99
N CYS A 46 -24.56 -12.18 -59.02
CA CYS A 46 -23.11 -12.04 -58.88
C CYS A 46 -22.71 -10.65 -58.37
N ILE A 47 -23.37 -9.59 -58.85
CA ILE A 47 -23.13 -8.22 -58.39
C ILE A 47 -23.53 -8.07 -56.92
N GLN A 48 -24.74 -8.52 -56.55
CA GLN A 48 -25.23 -8.47 -55.16
C GLN A 48 -24.32 -9.24 -54.21
N GLU A 49 -23.82 -10.40 -54.63
CA GLU A 49 -22.90 -11.19 -53.82
C GLU A 49 -21.55 -10.49 -53.64
N THR A 50 -21.08 -9.77 -54.65
CA THR A 50 -19.86 -8.96 -54.56
C THR A 50 -20.04 -7.80 -53.59
N GLU A 51 -21.18 -7.10 -53.64
CA GLU A 51 -21.51 -6.03 -52.69
C GLU A 51 -21.57 -6.57 -51.25
N ARG A 52 -22.25 -7.70 -51.05
CA ARG A 52 -22.33 -8.39 -49.75
C ARG A 52 -20.95 -8.81 -49.24
N GLN A 53 -20.06 -9.25 -50.14
CA GLN A 53 -18.69 -9.59 -49.78
C GLN A 53 -17.93 -8.35 -49.27
N VAL A 54 -18.04 -7.22 -49.97
CA VAL A 54 -17.40 -5.96 -49.55
C VAL A 54 -17.90 -5.51 -48.17
N GLU A 55 -19.22 -5.56 -47.91
CA GLU A 55 -19.78 -5.20 -46.61
C GLU A 55 -19.26 -6.09 -45.46
N LEU A 56 -19.06 -7.39 -45.73
CA LEU A 56 -18.47 -8.31 -44.78
C LEU A 56 -16.99 -8.01 -44.54
N GLU A 57 -16.22 -7.71 -45.59
CA GLU A 57 -14.82 -7.33 -45.48
C GLU A 57 -14.66 -6.06 -44.62
N ASP A 58 -15.48 -5.04 -44.86
CA ASP A 58 -15.52 -3.81 -44.05
C ASP A 58 -15.88 -4.11 -42.59
N SER A 59 -16.85 -5.02 -42.37
CA SER A 59 -17.24 -5.45 -41.03
C SER A 59 -16.09 -6.16 -40.30
N VAL A 60 -15.33 -7.01 -41.00
CA VAL A 60 -14.16 -7.71 -40.45
C VAL A 60 -13.08 -6.72 -40.04
N ILE A 61 -12.78 -5.73 -40.89
CA ILE A 61 -11.80 -4.67 -40.60
C ILE A 61 -12.24 -3.88 -39.35
N ALA A 62 -13.51 -3.48 -39.28
CA ALA A 62 -14.04 -2.75 -38.13
C ALA A 62 -13.95 -3.55 -36.81
N TRP A 63 -14.13 -4.87 -36.87
CA TRP A 63 -13.99 -5.73 -35.70
C TRP A 63 -12.53 -5.95 -35.30
N GLN A 64 -11.61 -6.04 -36.26
CA GLN A 64 -10.17 -6.09 -36.00
C GLN A 64 -9.69 -4.83 -35.30
N ASP A 65 -10.08 -3.64 -35.77
CA ASP A 65 -9.73 -2.37 -35.13
C ASP A 65 -10.24 -2.28 -33.68
N LYS A 66 -11.48 -2.75 -33.44
CA LYS A 66 -12.05 -2.80 -32.09
C LYS A 66 -11.26 -3.75 -31.19
N TYR A 67 -10.91 -4.92 -31.70
CA TYR A 67 -10.11 -5.91 -30.98
C TYR A 67 -8.73 -5.35 -30.63
N ASP A 68 -8.03 -4.75 -31.59
CA ASP A 68 -6.69 -4.20 -31.37
C ASP A 68 -6.69 -3.07 -30.32
N ARG A 69 -7.68 -2.16 -30.40
CA ARG A 69 -7.87 -1.11 -29.39
C ARG A 69 -8.12 -1.68 -28.00
N LEU A 70 -8.97 -2.71 -27.89
CA LEU A 70 -9.28 -3.37 -26.63
C LEU A 70 -8.05 -4.09 -26.07
N TYR A 71 -7.33 -4.82 -26.93
CA TYR A 71 -6.12 -5.55 -26.57
C TYR A 71 -5.02 -4.61 -26.06
N GLU A 72 -4.75 -3.51 -26.75
CA GLU A 72 -3.76 -2.52 -26.30
C GLU A 72 -4.21 -1.79 -25.01
N SER A 73 -5.51 -1.54 -24.85
CA SER A 73 -6.05 -1.02 -23.58
C SER A 73 -5.81 -2.00 -22.42
N HIS A 74 -6.13 -3.27 -22.62
CA HIS A 74 -5.89 -4.34 -21.64
C HIS A 74 -4.40 -4.44 -21.28
N LYS A 75 -3.52 -4.41 -22.28
CA LYS A 75 -2.06 -4.46 -22.08
C LYS A 75 -1.55 -3.27 -21.27
N ARG A 76 -2.09 -2.07 -21.45
CA ARG A 76 -1.75 -0.90 -20.61
C ARG A 76 -2.17 -1.10 -19.16
N VAL A 77 -3.40 -1.58 -18.92
CA VAL A 77 -3.88 -1.87 -17.57
C VAL A 77 -3.04 -2.95 -16.91
N GLN A 78 -2.69 -4.02 -17.65
CA GLN A 78 -1.83 -5.09 -17.15
C GLN A 78 -0.46 -4.58 -16.68
N LYS A 79 0.16 -3.65 -17.42
CA LYS A 79 1.42 -3.00 -17.01
C LYS A 79 1.27 -2.19 -15.73
N VAL A 80 0.16 -1.44 -15.59
CA VAL A 80 -0.12 -0.66 -14.38
C VAL A 80 -0.32 -1.60 -13.19
N ASN A 81 -1.10 -2.67 -13.35
CA ASN A 81 -1.32 -3.66 -12.30
C ASN A 81 -0.01 -4.32 -11.85
N GLN A 82 0.84 -4.75 -12.79
CA GLN A 82 2.15 -5.30 -12.44
C GLN A 82 2.99 -4.30 -11.62
N SER A 83 3.00 -3.03 -12.01
CA SER A 83 3.71 -1.99 -11.24
C SER A 83 3.12 -1.79 -9.84
N LEU A 84 1.80 -1.93 -9.67
CA LEU A 84 1.14 -1.84 -8.38
C LEU A 84 1.45 -3.04 -7.50
N GLU A 85 1.45 -4.25 -8.06
CA GLU A 85 1.84 -5.49 -7.37
C GLU A 85 3.29 -5.39 -6.87
N ASP A 86 4.22 -4.92 -7.71
CA ASP A 86 5.62 -4.71 -7.33
C ASP A 86 5.77 -3.69 -6.20
N LYS A 87 4.98 -2.60 -6.24
CA LYS A 87 4.98 -1.58 -5.17
C LYS A 87 4.41 -2.14 -3.86
N LEU A 88 3.36 -2.96 -3.95
CA LEU A 88 2.76 -3.60 -2.79
C LEU A 88 3.76 -4.55 -2.12
N LEU A 89 4.46 -5.38 -2.90
CA LEU A 89 5.52 -6.26 -2.38
C LEU A 89 6.60 -5.45 -1.65
N LYS A 90 7.12 -4.38 -2.26
CA LYS A 90 8.12 -3.51 -1.61
C LYS A 90 7.62 -2.86 -0.32
N LEU A 91 6.36 -2.45 -0.27
CA LEU A 91 5.76 -1.87 0.94
C LEU A 91 5.64 -2.91 2.06
N VAL A 92 5.24 -4.13 1.72
CA VAL A 92 5.15 -5.25 2.67
C VAL A 92 6.53 -5.59 3.23
N ASP A 93 7.56 -5.68 2.39
CA ASP A 93 8.93 -5.97 2.81
C ASP A 93 9.46 -4.89 3.76
N ARG A 94 9.33 -3.62 3.38
CA ARG A 94 9.73 -2.48 4.22
C ARG A 94 9.00 -2.50 5.56
N ASN A 95 7.67 -2.65 5.55
CA ASN A 95 6.88 -2.65 6.78
C ASN A 95 7.22 -3.85 7.67
N THR A 96 7.52 -5.01 7.08
CA THR A 96 7.96 -6.19 7.83
C THR A 96 9.29 -5.91 8.53
N GLY A 97 10.24 -5.25 7.84
CA GLY A 97 11.50 -4.80 8.43
C GLY A 97 11.31 -3.78 9.56
N GLU A 98 10.48 -2.76 9.35
CA GLU A 98 10.15 -1.76 10.38
C GLU A 98 9.51 -2.40 11.61
N ARG A 99 8.56 -3.33 11.40
CA ARG A 99 7.93 -4.08 12.49
C ARG A 99 8.95 -4.91 13.27
N ALA A 100 9.88 -5.58 12.59
CA ALA A 100 10.94 -6.35 13.25
C ALA A 100 11.87 -5.44 14.07
N GLN A 101 12.26 -4.29 13.52
CA GLN A 101 13.07 -3.30 14.23
C GLN A 101 12.36 -2.77 15.48
N LEU A 102 11.11 -2.32 15.35
CA LEU A 102 10.31 -1.83 16.48
C LEU A 102 10.12 -2.92 17.55
N THR A 103 9.92 -4.17 17.14
CA THR A 103 9.82 -5.30 18.08
C THR A 103 11.11 -5.49 18.87
N SER A 104 12.27 -5.40 18.20
CA SER A 104 13.59 -5.45 18.85
C SER A 104 13.82 -4.28 19.81
N ASP A 105 13.41 -3.08 19.42
CA ASP A 105 13.54 -1.87 20.25
C ASP A 105 12.67 -1.97 21.51
N VAL A 106 11.42 -2.43 21.37
CA VAL A 106 10.52 -2.69 22.50
C VAL A 106 11.12 -3.72 23.46
N ALA A 107 11.68 -4.82 22.95
CA ALA A 107 12.33 -5.83 23.80
C ALA A 107 13.53 -5.23 24.56
N THR A 108 14.38 -4.46 23.87
CA THR A 108 15.54 -3.79 24.46
C THR A 108 15.15 -2.80 25.55
N LEU A 109 14.15 -1.96 25.28
CA LEU A 109 13.62 -0.98 26.24
C LEU A 109 12.96 -1.68 27.44
N SER A 110 12.26 -2.79 27.22
CA SER A 110 11.65 -3.58 28.30
C SER A 110 12.71 -4.12 29.27
N VAL A 111 13.83 -4.62 28.75
CA VAL A 111 14.96 -5.08 29.56
C VAL A 111 15.58 -3.92 30.35
N ARG A 112 15.86 -2.78 29.69
CA ARG A 112 16.43 -1.60 30.36
C ARG A 112 15.52 -1.07 31.47
N LEU A 113 14.21 -1.06 31.24
CA LEU A 113 13.22 -0.66 32.22
C LEU A 113 13.23 -1.60 33.44
N ALA A 114 13.23 -2.92 33.21
CA ALA A 114 13.32 -3.90 34.29
C ALA A 114 14.61 -3.72 35.10
N GLN A 115 15.75 -3.47 34.45
CA GLN A 115 17.03 -3.21 35.10
C GLN A 115 17.02 -1.92 35.93
N ALA A 116 16.45 -0.84 35.39
CA ALA A 116 16.30 0.42 36.11
C ALA A 116 15.42 0.25 37.37
N ASN A 117 14.29 -0.45 37.24
CA ASN A 117 13.42 -0.77 38.38
C ASN A 117 14.13 -1.62 39.44
N PHE A 118 14.92 -2.61 39.02
CA PHE A 118 15.75 -3.40 39.95
C PHE A 118 16.76 -2.52 40.70
N ASN A 119 17.42 -1.60 40.01
CA ASN A 119 18.38 -0.68 40.64
C ASN A 119 17.70 0.27 41.63
N ILE A 120 16.53 0.81 41.30
CA ILE A 120 15.73 1.63 42.24
C ILE A 120 15.40 0.82 43.49
N ALA A 121 14.88 -0.39 43.35
CA ALA A 121 14.55 -1.25 44.48
C ALA A 121 15.79 -1.62 45.32
N LYS A 122 16.95 -1.78 44.68
CA LYS A 122 18.23 -2.01 45.37
C LYS A 122 18.63 -0.80 46.21
N LEU A 123 18.62 0.40 45.63
CA LEU A 123 18.97 1.63 46.34
C LEU A 123 18.00 1.93 47.48
N GLN A 124 16.69 1.68 47.29
CA GLN A 124 15.70 1.81 48.34
C GLN A 124 16.01 0.89 49.54
N ARG A 125 16.37 -0.37 49.30
CA ARG A 125 16.81 -1.29 50.36
C ARG A 125 18.08 -0.81 51.06
N GLU A 126 19.04 -0.27 50.33
CA GLU A 126 20.26 0.28 50.91
C GLU A 126 19.98 1.51 51.79
N ILE A 127 19.08 2.41 51.35
CA ILE A 127 18.63 3.57 52.14
C ILE A 127 18.00 3.12 53.46
N GLU A 128 17.07 2.15 53.43
CA GLU A 128 16.42 1.67 54.66
C GLU A 128 17.42 0.98 55.61
N ARG A 129 18.40 0.24 55.06
CA ARG A 129 19.50 -0.31 55.86
C ARG A 129 20.33 0.79 56.52
N TYR A 130 20.76 1.81 55.77
CA TYR A 130 21.54 2.91 56.32
C TYR A 130 20.76 3.71 57.38
N LYS A 131 19.44 3.91 57.20
CA LYS A 131 18.59 4.51 58.23
C LYS A 131 18.60 3.66 59.51
N SER A 132 18.48 2.33 59.39
CA SER A 132 18.56 1.43 60.54
C SER A 132 19.91 1.53 61.26
N ASP A 133 21.01 1.51 60.51
CA ASP A 133 22.37 1.62 61.06
C ASP A 133 22.60 2.96 61.76
N ILE A 134 22.14 4.07 61.16
CA ILE A 134 22.21 5.42 61.76
C ILE A 134 21.37 5.48 63.03
N ASN A 135 20.14 4.95 63.02
CA ASN A 135 19.29 4.92 64.21
C ASN A 135 19.94 4.13 65.35
N LEU A 136 20.58 3.00 65.05
CA LEU A 136 21.34 2.25 66.05
C LEU A 136 22.52 3.06 66.60
N ALA A 137 23.28 3.73 65.73
CA ALA A 137 24.39 4.58 66.16
C ALA A 137 23.90 5.73 67.07
N ILE A 138 22.78 6.38 66.72
CA ILE A 138 22.14 7.40 67.56
C ILE A 138 21.77 6.83 68.93
N GLN A 139 21.11 5.66 68.97
CA GLN A 139 20.76 5.01 70.24
C GLN A 139 21.99 4.73 71.09
N LEU A 140 23.04 4.14 70.52
CA LEU A 140 24.28 3.85 71.24
C LEU A 140 24.95 5.11 71.81
N LEU A 141 24.98 6.21 71.04
CA LEU A 141 25.50 7.49 71.50
C LEU A 141 24.64 8.10 72.62
N GLN A 142 23.32 7.93 72.55
CA GLN A 142 22.37 8.44 73.54
C GLN A 142 22.24 7.53 74.77
N CYS A 143 22.71 6.29 74.72
CA CYS A 143 22.43 5.30 75.77
C CYS A 143 22.98 5.66 77.15
N LYS A 144 23.96 6.56 77.31
CA LYS A 144 24.34 7.14 78.63
C LYS A 144 25.15 8.45 78.52
N PRO A 145 24.53 9.63 78.36
CA PRO A 145 25.26 10.90 78.45
C PRO A 145 25.93 11.08 79.83
N ASP A 146 25.32 10.60 80.91
CA ASP A 146 25.85 10.71 82.28
C ASP A 146 26.93 9.66 82.65
N SER A 147 27.13 8.62 81.83
CA SER A 147 28.17 7.61 82.06
C SER A 147 29.47 7.91 81.33
N PHE A 148 29.44 8.77 80.32
CA PHE A 148 30.65 9.49 79.94
C PHE A 148 30.91 10.46 81.08
N MET A 149 31.80 10.08 82.02
CA MET A 149 32.24 11.03 83.03
C MET A 149 32.73 12.29 82.30
N PRO A 150 32.09 13.46 82.45
CA PRO A 150 32.76 14.68 82.06
C PRO A 150 34.05 14.69 82.87
N GLN A 151 35.21 14.72 82.19
CA GLN A 151 36.48 14.99 82.87
C GLN A 151 36.37 16.41 83.42
N LYS A 152 35.79 16.53 84.62
CA LYS A 152 35.70 17.81 85.31
C LYS A 152 37.12 18.22 85.56
N VAL A 153 37.51 19.42 85.15
CA VAL A 153 38.85 19.94 85.41
C VAL A 153 39.17 19.84 86.91
N SER A 154 38.15 19.92 87.77
CA SER A 154 38.25 19.71 89.22
C SER A 154 38.73 18.33 89.68
N SER A 155 38.75 17.30 88.82
CA SER A 155 39.24 15.96 89.17
C SER A 155 40.74 15.76 88.90
N LEU A 156 41.42 16.75 88.31
CA LEU A 156 42.87 16.73 88.07
C LEU A 156 43.61 17.37 89.27
N PRO A 157 44.89 17.06 89.52
CA PRO A 157 45.72 17.78 90.49
C PRO A 157 45.71 19.30 90.25
N ILE A 158 45.73 20.12 91.31
CA ILE A 158 45.46 21.57 91.25
C ILE A 158 46.37 22.33 90.26
N ASP A 159 47.61 21.86 90.12
CA ASP A 159 48.63 22.43 89.22
C ASP A 159 48.34 22.17 87.73
N ILE A 160 47.53 21.13 87.45
CA ILE A 160 47.08 20.74 86.11
C ILE A 160 45.75 21.41 85.79
N GLN A 161 44.88 21.62 86.79
CA GLN A 161 43.58 22.28 86.61
C GLN A 161 43.71 23.67 85.99
N SER A 162 44.63 24.47 86.52
CA SER A 162 44.88 25.84 86.07
C SER A 162 45.39 25.88 84.63
N LYS A 163 46.25 24.92 84.23
CA LYS A 163 46.76 24.78 82.86
C LYS A 163 45.68 24.36 81.86
N VAL A 164 44.87 23.36 82.22
CA VAL A 164 43.76 22.87 81.36
C VAL A 164 42.69 23.96 81.21
N SER A 165 42.36 24.68 82.29
CA SER A 165 41.42 25.80 82.25
C SER A 165 41.91 26.95 81.37
N ALA A 166 43.22 27.22 81.37
CA ALA A 166 43.83 28.22 80.50
C ALA A 166 43.79 27.78 79.02
N TYR A 167 44.05 26.50 78.74
CA TYR A 167 44.05 25.95 77.38
C TYR A 167 42.64 25.94 76.76
N MET A 168 41.62 25.52 77.53
CA MET A 168 40.22 25.53 77.09
C MET A 168 39.68 26.94 76.81
N ARG A 169 40.19 27.97 77.50
CA ARG A 169 39.87 29.38 77.22
C ARG A 169 40.58 29.92 75.97
N LEU A 170 41.64 29.26 75.52
CA LEU A 170 42.42 29.67 74.35
C LEU A 170 41.80 29.16 73.05
N GLU A 171 41.26 27.93 73.03
CA GLU A 171 40.63 27.35 71.83
C GLU A 171 39.41 28.13 71.33
N THR A 172 38.65 28.79 72.21
CA THR A 172 37.48 29.59 71.78
C THR A 172 37.86 30.93 71.15
N ASN A 173 39.15 31.30 71.12
CA ASN A 173 39.63 32.59 70.61
C ASN A 173 40.49 32.45 69.34
N SER A 174 40.48 31.28 68.68
CA SER A 174 41.36 30.99 67.53
C SER A 174 40.68 30.24 66.39
N HIS A 175 39.36 30.36 66.22
CA HIS A 175 38.76 29.95 64.95
C HIS A 175 38.67 31.16 64.02
N SER A 176 39.76 31.36 63.27
CA SER A 176 39.82 32.27 62.13
C SER A 176 38.78 31.89 61.09
N ASP A 177 38.15 32.91 60.52
CA ASP A 177 37.31 32.86 59.34
C ASP A 177 38.06 32.17 58.19
N SER A 178 37.47 31.13 57.61
CA SER A 178 37.90 30.58 56.33
C SER A 178 36.70 30.50 55.41
N GLU A 179 36.85 31.20 54.30
CA GLU A 179 35.82 31.66 53.38
C GLU A 179 35.09 30.52 52.68
N GLY A 180 33.76 30.64 52.63
CA GLY A 180 32.92 29.87 51.72
C GLY A 180 33.20 30.29 50.29
N SER A 181 33.98 29.47 49.57
CA SER A 181 34.23 29.64 48.14
C SER A 181 32.93 29.56 47.34
N THR A 182 32.70 30.61 46.54
CA THR A 182 31.65 30.69 45.54
C THR A 182 32.08 29.88 44.31
N SER A 183 31.26 28.93 43.90
CA SER A 183 31.26 28.36 42.54
C SER A 183 29.87 27.77 42.34
N GLY A 184 28.96 28.33 41.55
CA GLY A 184 29.16 29.10 40.34
C GLY A 184 28.98 28.23 39.09
N VAL A 185 27.98 27.35 39.03
CA VAL A 185 27.48 26.79 37.75
C VAL A 185 25.97 26.55 37.86
N GLY A 186 25.19 27.63 37.63
CA GLY A 186 23.78 27.52 37.26
C GLY A 186 23.67 27.78 35.76
N THR A 187 23.71 26.73 34.95
CA THR A 187 23.41 26.85 33.52
C THR A 187 21.91 27.10 33.36
N ALA A 188 21.54 28.37 33.25
CA ALA A 188 20.25 28.78 32.74
C ALA A 188 20.19 28.46 31.24
N THR A 189 19.57 27.34 30.87
CA THR A 189 19.08 27.16 29.50
C THR A 189 17.71 27.82 29.40
N THR A 190 17.69 29.12 29.12
CA THR A 190 16.52 29.79 28.55
C THR A 190 16.42 29.46 27.06
N ALA A 191 16.13 28.19 26.74
CA ALA A 191 15.72 27.81 25.39
C ALA A 191 14.22 28.05 25.26
N SER A 192 13.90 29.30 24.92
CA SER A 192 12.58 29.74 24.50
C SER A 192 12.10 28.87 23.33
N TYR A 193 11.03 28.11 23.53
CA TYR A 193 10.35 27.38 22.46
C TYR A 193 9.70 28.40 21.52
N LYS A 194 10.37 28.71 20.41
CA LYS A 194 9.72 29.34 19.26
C LYS A 194 8.79 28.31 18.63
N VAL A 195 7.50 28.42 18.93
CA VAL A 195 6.43 27.81 18.12
C VAL A 195 6.48 28.50 16.75
N LEU A 196 6.79 27.73 15.71
CA LEU A 196 6.71 28.20 14.33
C LEU A 196 5.23 28.40 13.94
N PRO A 197 4.86 29.46 13.20
CA PRO A 197 3.51 29.62 12.68
C PRO A 197 3.20 28.52 11.67
N ALA A 198 2.05 27.87 11.82
CA ALA A 198 1.46 27.05 10.77
C ALA A 198 1.00 27.97 9.63
N SER A 199 1.70 27.95 8.51
CA SER A 199 1.22 28.57 7.27
C SER A 199 1.48 27.66 6.07
N ASP A 200 0.37 27.44 5.35
CA ASP A 200 0.22 27.02 3.96
C ASP A 200 0.78 25.67 3.51
N SER A 201 -0.05 24.64 3.69
CA SER A 201 -0.16 23.57 2.70
C SER A 201 -1.42 23.82 1.84
N PRO A 202 -1.36 23.69 0.50
CA PRO A 202 -2.54 23.87 -0.34
C PRO A 202 -3.58 22.76 -0.04
N PRO A 203 -4.89 23.04 -0.23
CA PRO A 203 -5.94 22.08 0.07
C PRO A 203 -5.80 20.84 -0.83
N PRO A 204 -6.15 19.63 -0.34
CA PRO A 204 -6.17 18.44 -1.17
C PRO A 204 -7.25 18.60 -2.25
N THR A 205 -6.83 18.53 -3.52
CA THR A 205 -7.74 18.44 -4.66
C THR A 205 -8.61 17.20 -4.52
N ALA A 206 -9.93 17.39 -4.53
CA ALA A 206 -10.90 16.30 -4.54
C ALA A 206 -10.65 15.41 -5.76
N CYS A 207 -10.32 14.14 -5.51
CA CYS A 207 -10.18 13.11 -6.55
C CYS A 207 -11.51 12.98 -7.31
N PRO A 208 -11.54 12.99 -8.65
CA PRO A 208 -12.77 13.11 -9.42
C PRO A 208 -13.51 11.77 -9.63
N PHE A 209 -13.12 10.69 -8.94
CA PHE A 209 -13.68 9.36 -9.17
C PHE A 209 -14.51 8.90 -7.97
N PRO A 210 -15.83 8.70 -8.13
CA PRO A 210 -16.64 8.11 -7.07
C PRO A 210 -16.22 6.64 -6.85
N PRO A 211 -16.28 6.13 -5.60
CA PRO A 211 -15.94 4.74 -5.31
C PRO A 211 -16.88 3.79 -6.04
N THR A 212 -16.33 2.93 -6.89
CA THR A 212 -17.08 1.86 -7.56
C THR A 212 -17.55 0.85 -6.52
N ALA A 213 -18.86 0.79 -6.28
CA ALA A 213 -19.48 -0.25 -5.47
C ALA A 213 -19.33 -1.61 -6.17
N MET A 214 -18.54 -2.50 -5.57
CA MET A 214 -18.44 -3.90 -6.00
C MET A 214 -19.66 -4.66 -5.45
N VAL A 215 -20.70 -4.81 -6.27
CA VAL A 215 -21.85 -5.67 -5.94
C VAL A 215 -21.50 -7.11 -6.34
N TYR A 216 -21.07 -7.92 -5.37
CA TYR A 216 -20.95 -9.36 -5.58
C TYR A 216 -22.35 -9.97 -5.67
N SER A 217 -22.72 -10.45 -6.85
CA SER A 217 -23.94 -11.22 -7.06
C SER A 217 -23.76 -12.62 -6.46
N MET A 218 -24.16 -12.78 -5.20
CA MET A 218 -24.27 -14.09 -4.55
C MET A 218 -25.54 -14.79 -5.06
N ARG A 219 -25.50 -15.33 -6.29
CA ARG A 219 -26.51 -16.30 -6.71
C ARG A 219 -26.05 -17.67 -6.22
N GLY A 220 -26.72 -18.12 -5.17
CA GLY A 220 -26.36 -19.26 -4.35
C GLY A 220 -26.17 -20.56 -5.12
N LEU A 221 -25.03 -21.17 -4.84
CA LEU A 221 -24.87 -22.62 -4.84
C LEU A 221 -25.73 -23.19 -3.72
N GLY A 222 -26.58 -24.16 -4.05
CA GLY A 222 -27.19 -25.07 -3.08
C GLY A 222 -28.70 -25.18 -3.23
N LYS A 223 -29.15 -26.29 -3.82
CA LYS A 223 -29.67 -27.43 -3.03
C LYS A 223 -29.80 -28.67 -3.92
N CYS A 224 -29.60 -29.80 -3.25
CA CYS A 224 -29.75 -31.17 -3.71
C CYS A 224 -31.14 -31.45 -4.31
#